data_AF-A0A832R886-F1
#
_entry.id   AF-A0A832R886-F1
#
_cell.length_a   1.000
_cell.length_b   1.000
_cell.length_c   1.000
_cell.angle_alpha   90.00
_cell.angle_beta   90.00
_cell.angle_gamma   90.00
#
_symmetry.space_group_name_H-M   'P 1'
#
loop_
_entity.id
_entity.type
_entity.pdbx_description
1 polymer ?
#
loop_
_entity_poly.entity_id
_entity_poly.type
_entity_poly.pdbx_seq_one_letter_code
_entity_poly.pdbx_strand_id
1 'polypeptide(L)'
;MLNIFLFFITLVIGLVLFLFALNLMSITINRIINDKIKKLIFCFTDNSFYGLIIGTIITALIQSSSLVTVLTIALVKAKVINLKQSLAIIMGANIGTTMTTFMTGIDLEKFTMFFFIISIFSFFINKNTSNFFLSLALLLFGLGLMGISTKFIFKLD
;
A
#
# COMPACT_ATOMS: atom_id res chain seq x y z
N MET A 1 -18.19 -31.06 -10.18
CA MET A 1 -16.83 -31.66 -10.20
C MET A 1 -15.82 -30.85 -11.01
N LEU A 2 -16.12 -30.45 -12.26
CA LEU A 2 -15.17 -29.74 -13.12
C LEU A 2 -14.62 -28.42 -12.52
N ASN A 3 -15.47 -27.62 -11.85
CA ASN A 3 -15.06 -26.37 -11.22
C ASN A 3 -14.10 -26.58 -10.02
N ILE A 4 -14.28 -27.66 -9.26
CA ILE A 4 -13.36 -28.03 -8.17
C ILE A 4 -11.98 -28.37 -8.74
N PHE A 5 -11.95 -29.14 -9.83
CA PHE A 5 -10.69 -29.53 -10.47
C PHE A 5 -9.94 -28.33 -11.07
N LEU A 6 -10.65 -27.45 -11.77
CA LEU A 6 -10.11 -26.18 -12.30
C LEU A 6 -9.58 -25.28 -11.18
N PHE A 7 -10.27 -25.20 -10.05
CA PHE A 7 -9.80 -24.46 -8.88
C PHE A 7 -8.44 -24.96 -8.39
N PHE A 8 -8.27 -26.28 -8.20
CA PHE A 8 -6.99 -26.85 -7.77
C PHE A 8 -5.87 -26.61 -8.77
N ILE A 9 -6.13 -26.75 -10.07
CA ILE A 9 -5.14 -26.46 -11.12
C ILE A 9 -4.71 -24.99 -11.04
N THR A 10 -5.67 -24.07 -10.93
CA THR A 10 -5.39 -22.63 -10.87
C THR A 10 -4.57 -22.27 -9.64
N LEU A 11 -4.87 -22.89 -8.50
CA LEU A 11 -4.11 -22.72 -7.26
C LEU A 11 -2.66 -23.18 -7.44
N VAL A 12 -2.45 -24.39 -7.99
CA VAL A 12 -1.09 -24.94 -8.21
C VAL A 12 -0.29 -24.08 -9.20
N ILE A 13 -0.89 -23.72 -10.33
CA ILE A 13 -0.24 -22.86 -11.34
C ILE A 13 0.11 -21.50 -10.72
N GLY A 14 -0.83 -20.89 -9.99
CA GLY A 14 -0.61 -19.62 -9.29
C GLY A 14 0.52 -19.70 -8.27
N LEU A 15 0.58 -20.78 -7.48
CA LEU A 15 1.64 -20.99 -6.50
C LEU A 15 3.02 -21.16 -7.17
N VAL A 16 3.09 -21.93 -8.27
CA VAL A 16 4.33 -22.12 -9.02
C VAL A 16 4.83 -20.80 -9.60
N LEU A 17 3.95 -20.03 -10.24
CA LEU A 17 4.29 -18.71 -10.78
C LEU A 17 4.73 -17.75 -9.69
N PHE A 18 4.06 -17.75 -8.54
CA PHE A 18 4.40 -16.94 -7.38
C PHE A 18 5.81 -17.27 -6.85
N LEU A 19 6.09 -18.55 -6.60
CA LEU A 19 7.40 -19.00 -6.12
C LEU A 19 8.52 -18.72 -7.15
N PHE A 20 8.21 -18.87 -8.44
CA PHE A 20 9.14 -18.52 -9.52
C PHE A 20 9.46 -17.03 -9.53
N ALA A 21 8.44 -16.17 -9.40
CA ALA A 21 8.62 -14.72 -9.29
C ALA A 21 9.48 -14.33 -8.07
N LEU A 22 9.27 -14.95 -6.90
CA LEU A 22 10.12 -14.74 -5.72
C LEU A 22 11.58 -15.12 -5.97
N ASN A 23 11.81 -16.19 -6.74
CA ASN A 23 13.16 -16.61 -7.09
C ASN A 23 13.84 -15.62 -8.03
N LEU A 24 13.13 -15.17 -9.07
CA LEU A 24 13.62 -14.15 -9.99
C LEU A 24 13.92 -12.83 -9.27
N MET A 25 13.05 -12.38 -8.36
CA MET A 25 13.31 -11.20 -7.55
C MET A 25 14.57 -11.35 -6.71
N SER A 26 14.75 -12.49 -6.03
CA SER A 26 15.96 -12.72 -5.22
C SER A 26 17.25 -12.66 -6.06
N ILE A 27 17.24 -13.22 -7.27
CA ILE A 27 18.37 -13.17 -8.20
C ILE A 27 18.63 -11.73 -8.66
N THR A 28 17.58 -11.00 -9.04
CA THR A 28 17.69 -9.62 -9.52
C THR A 28 18.17 -8.67 -8.42
N ILE A 29 17.64 -8.82 -7.20
CA ILE A 29 18.09 -8.09 -6.01
C ILE A 29 19.58 -8.34 -5.77
N ASN A 30 20.02 -9.61 -5.78
CA ASN A 30 21.44 -9.95 -5.61
C ASN A 30 22.36 -9.36 -6.69
N ARG A 31 21.86 -9.18 -7.92
CA ARG A 31 22.62 -8.59 -9.02
C ARG A 31 22.71 -7.07 -8.95
N ILE A 32 21.66 -6.41 -8.46
CA ILE A 32 21.57 -4.95 -8.40
C ILE A 32 22.20 -4.41 -7.12
N ILE A 33 22.08 -5.14 -6.01
CA ILE A 33 22.54 -4.69 -4.70
C ILE A 33 24.07 -4.88 -4.59
N ASN A 34 24.77 -3.76 -4.51
CA ASN A 34 26.18 -3.69 -4.13
C ASN A 34 26.36 -3.51 -2.62
N ASP A 35 27.60 -3.56 -2.13
CA ASP A 35 27.90 -3.47 -0.69
C ASP A 35 27.48 -2.14 -0.04
N LYS A 36 27.47 -1.04 -0.81
CA LYS A 36 26.97 0.26 -0.33
C LYS A 36 25.48 0.22 -0.04
N ILE A 37 24.70 -0.34 -0.97
CA ILE A 37 23.25 -0.50 -0.82
C ILE A 37 22.94 -1.48 0.32
N LYS A 38 23.69 -2.59 0.44
CA LYS A 38 23.54 -3.50 1.60
C LYS A 38 23.72 -2.78 2.92
N LYS A 39 24.78 -1.97 3.07
CA LYS A 39 25.03 -1.20 4.29
C LYS A 39 23.91 -0.20 4.60
N LEU A 40 23.39 0.50 3.58
CA LEU A 40 22.25 1.40 3.76
C LEU A 40 21.03 0.64 4.26
N ILE A 41 20.62 -0.44 3.57
CA ILE A 41 19.48 -1.26 3.97
C ILE A 41 19.70 -1.80 5.40
N PHE A 42 20.91 -2.25 5.71
CA PHE A 42 21.25 -2.76 7.04
C PHE A 42 21.12 -1.66 8.10
N CYS A 43 21.70 -0.48 7.94
CA CYS A 43 21.57 0.64 8.89
C CYS A 43 20.10 1.00 9.16
N PHE A 44 19.26 0.98 8.13
CA PHE A 44 17.84 1.28 8.26
C PHE A 44 17.06 0.12 8.90
N THR A 45 17.55 -1.12 8.86
CA THR A 45 16.85 -2.30 9.36
C THR A 45 17.50 -2.96 10.58
N ASP A 46 18.63 -2.45 11.07
CA ASP A 46 19.44 -3.07 12.14
C ASP A 46 18.65 -3.17 13.45
N ASN A 47 17.79 -2.18 13.73
CA ASN A 47 16.86 -2.23 14.84
C ASN A 47 15.49 -2.72 14.39
N SER A 48 14.92 -3.65 15.16
CA SER A 48 13.54 -4.12 14.98
C SER A 48 12.52 -2.97 14.99
N PHE A 49 12.78 -1.91 15.74
CA PHE A 49 11.90 -0.74 15.75
C PHE A 49 11.95 0.05 14.44
N TYR A 50 13.15 0.24 13.86
CA TYR A 50 13.29 0.90 12.56
C TYR A 50 12.71 0.04 11.44
N GLY A 51 12.91 -1.28 11.48
CA GLY A 51 12.29 -2.22 10.55
C GLY A 51 10.75 -2.10 10.54
N LEU A 52 10.13 -1.98 11.72
CA LEU A 52 8.69 -1.76 11.86
C LEU A 52 8.27 -0.43 11.21
N ILE A 53 8.91 0.68 11.54
CA ILE A 53 8.57 2.00 10.97
C ILE A 53 8.69 1.99 9.45
N ILE A 54 9.77 1.40 8.93
CA ILE A 54 9.99 1.30 7.48
C ILE A 54 8.92 0.45 6.82
N GLY A 55 8.56 -0.69 7.41
CA GLY A 55 7.44 -1.50 6.94
C GLY A 55 6.15 -0.71 6.86
N THR A 56 5.82 0.05 7.91
CA THR A 56 4.63 0.90 7.97
C THR A 56 4.64 1.95 6.87
N ILE A 57 5.74 2.69 6.71
CA ILE A 57 5.86 3.78 5.71
C ILE A 57 5.81 3.23 4.29
N ILE A 58 6.60 2.18 3.99
CA ILE A 58 6.63 1.58 2.66
C ILE A 58 5.24 1.03 2.31
N THR A 59 4.55 0.38 3.25
CA THR A 59 3.20 -0.10 2.99
C THR A 59 2.20 1.04 2.86
N ALA A 60 2.32 2.14 3.60
CA ALA A 60 1.46 3.30 3.40
C ALA A 60 1.63 3.91 1.99
N LEU A 61 2.87 3.90 1.45
CA LEU A 61 3.17 4.40 0.10
C LEU A 61 2.73 3.43 -1.01
N ILE A 62 3.03 2.13 -0.84
CA ILE A 62 2.71 1.08 -1.84
C ILE A 62 1.25 0.64 -1.74
N GLN A 63 0.59 0.88 -0.60
CA GLN A 63 -0.79 0.52 -0.27
C GLN A 63 -1.11 -0.99 -0.33
N SER A 64 -0.08 -1.84 -0.42
CA SER A 64 -0.23 -3.29 -0.46
C SER A 64 0.77 -3.94 0.49
N SER A 65 0.28 -4.44 1.63
CA SER A 65 1.11 -5.20 2.57
C SER A 65 1.64 -6.48 1.92
N SER A 66 0.84 -7.16 1.09
CA SER A 66 1.24 -8.38 0.37
C SER A 66 2.43 -8.16 -0.57
N LEU A 67 2.53 -7.01 -1.24
CA LEU A 67 3.70 -6.70 -2.06
C LEU A 67 4.94 -6.44 -1.20
N VAL A 68 4.77 -5.77 -0.06
CA VAL A 68 5.87 -5.50 0.88
C VAL A 68 6.38 -6.79 1.52
N THR A 69 5.51 -7.73 1.90
CA THR A 69 5.93 -9.03 2.43
C THR A 69 6.69 -9.85 1.39
N VAL A 70 6.20 -9.90 0.15
CA VAL A 70 6.87 -10.55 -0.99
C VAL A 70 8.27 -10.00 -1.23
N LEU A 71 8.41 -8.66 -1.26
CA LEU A 71 9.70 -8.00 -1.39
C LEU A 71 10.64 -8.34 -0.24
N THR A 72 10.13 -8.32 0.99
CA THR A 72 10.90 -8.64 2.19
C THR A 72 11.41 -10.09 2.15
N ILE A 73 10.58 -11.05 1.75
CA ILE A 73 10.99 -12.45 1.56
C ILE A 73 12.10 -12.56 0.51
N ALA A 74 12.00 -11.82 -0.60
CA ALA A 74 13.03 -11.82 -1.63
C ALA A 74 14.38 -11.25 -1.12
N LEU A 75 14.34 -10.21 -0.27
CA LEU A 75 15.53 -9.64 0.38
C LEU A 75 16.20 -10.64 1.35
N VAL A 76 15.40 -11.44 2.09
CA VAL A 76 15.91 -12.52 2.94
C VAL A 76 16.55 -13.63 2.09
N LYS A 77 15.87 -14.08 1.02
CA LYS A 77 16.45 -15.08 0.10
C LYS A 77 17.75 -14.59 -0.53
N ALA A 78 17.86 -13.29 -0.79
CA ALA A 78 19.06 -12.64 -1.28
C ALA A 78 20.16 -12.45 -0.19
N LYS A 79 19.91 -12.83 1.06
CA LYS A 79 20.81 -12.62 2.21
C LYS A 79 21.18 -11.14 2.42
N VAL A 80 20.30 -10.22 2.04
CA VAL A 80 20.46 -8.77 2.23
C VAL A 80 20.08 -8.38 3.65
N ILE A 81 19.00 -8.99 4.15
CA ILE A 81 18.49 -8.84 5.52
C ILE A 81 18.27 -10.22 6.12
N ASN A 82 18.25 -10.31 7.45
CA ASN A 82 17.99 -11.56 8.15
C ASN A 82 16.49 -11.75 8.46
N LEU A 83 16.13 -12.95 8.95
CA LEU A 83 14.74 -13.29 9.28
C LEU A 83 14.15 -12.37 10.36
N LYS A 84 14.94 -12.00 11.37
CA LYS A 84 14.47 -11.12 12.46
C LYS A 84 14.09 -9.73 11.94
N GLN A 85 14.93 -9.15 11.08
CA GLN A 85 14.67 -7.88 10.39
C GLN A 85 13.44 -7.97 9.49
N SER A 86 13.28 -9.08 8.77
CA SER A 86 12.11 -9.30 7.92
C SER A 86 10.80 -9.34 8.70
N LEU A 87 10.79 -9.99 9.87
CA LEU A 87 9.61 -10.04 10.73
C LEU A 87 9.19 -8.66 11.21
N ALA A 88 10.15 -7.81 11.58
CA ALA A 88 9.88 -6.43 11.95
C ALA A 88 9.23 -5.63 10.80
N ILE A 89 9.77 -5.75 9.58
CA ILE A 89 9.21 -5.09 8.38
C ILE A 89 7.80 -5.60 8.06
N ILE A 90 7.57 -6.91 8.14
CA ILE A 90 6.26 -7.51 7.88
C ILE A 90 5.22 -7.04 8.93
N MET A 91 5.62 -6.98 10.21
CA MET A 91 4.76 -6.44 11.27
C MET A 91 4.42 -4.97 11.01
N GLY A 92 5.43 -4.16 10.63
CA GLY A 92 5.23 -2.79 10.19
C GLY A 92 4.27 -2.67 9.00
N ALA A 93 4.43 -3.54 7.99
CA ALA A 93 3.58 -3.54 6.81
C ALA A 93 2.10 -3.74 7.17
N ASN A 94 1.81 -4.67 8.08
CA ASN A 94 0.45 -4.89 8.56
C ASN A 94 -0.12 -3.67 9.30
N ILE A 95 0.71 -2.97 10.08
CA ILE A 95 0.33 -1.69 10.72
C ILE A 95 0.12 -0.59 9.66
N GLY A 96 0.92 -0.57 8.59
CA GLY A 96 0.75 0.37 7.48
C GLY A 96 -0.63 0.27 6.84
N THR A 97 -1.08 -0.97 6.56
CA THR A 97 -2.43 -1.17 6.01
C THR A 97 -3.54 -0.72 6.95
N THR A 98 -3.40 -0.93 8.26
CA THR A 98 -4.42 -0.45 9.21
C THR A 98 -4.44 1.07 9.30
N MET A 99 -3.28 1.74 9.24
CA MET A 99 -3.22 3.20 9.14
C MET A 99 -3.88 3.73 7.88
N THR A 100 -3.63 3.13 6.71
CA THR A 100 -4.29 3.56 5.46
C THR A 100 -5.81 3.36 5.54
N THR A 101 -6.27 2.22 6.03
CA THR A 101 -7.70 1.94 6.20
C THR A 101 -8.33 2.88 7.21
N PHE A 102 -7.62 3.17 8.31
CA PHE A 102 -8.07 4.13 9.31
C PHE A 102 -8.23 5.53 8.72
N MET A 103 -7.25 6.02 7.95
CA MET A 103 -7.33 7.32 7.27
C MET A 103 -8.51 7.37 6.28
N THR A 104 -8.76 6.30 5.54
CA THR A 104 -9.92 6.23 4.62
C THR A 104 -11.26 6.10 5.34
N GLY A 105 -11.27 5.60 6.58
CA GLY A 105 -12.48 5.45 7.40
C GLY A 105 -12.92 6.73 8.10
N ILE A 106 -12.12 7.79 8.06
CA ILE A 106 -12.53 9.11 8.52
C ILE A 106 -13.48 9.70 7.47
N ASP A 107 -14.64 10.20 7.90
CA ASP A 107 -15.66 10.80 7.02
C ASP A 107 -15.23 12.16 6.44
N LEU A 108 -14.18 12.19 5.62
CA LEU A 108 -13.68 13.41 4.97
C LEU A 108 -14.73 14.01 4.01
N GLU A 109 -15.64 13.18 3.50
CA GLU A 109 -16.75 13.59 2.65
C GLU A 109 -17.68 14.64 3.29
N LYS A 110 -17.75 14.71 4.63
CA LYS A 110 -18.54 15.74 5.34
C LYS A 110 -18.00 17.16 5.10
N PHE A 111 -16.70 17.30 4.83
CA PHE A 111 -16.07 18.58 4.54
C PHE A 111 -16.27 19.05 3.09
N THR A 112 -16.83 18.19 2.22
CA THR A 112 -17.08 18.52 0.80
C THR A 112 -17.85 19.83 0.64
N MET A 113 -18.93 20.00 1.40
CA MET A 113 -19.80 21.19 1.30
C MET A 113 -19.08 22.46 1.77
N PHE A 114 -18.22 22.35 2.78
CA PHE A 114 -17.38 23.45 3.27
C PHE A 114 -16.40 23.93 2.19
N PHE A 115 -15.73 23.01 1.49
CA PHE A 115 -14.81 23.37 0.41
C PHE A 115 -15.52 23.92 -0.84
N PHE A 116 -16.74 23.47 -1.14
CA PHE A 116 -17.57 24.11 -2.20
C PHE A 116 -17.86 25.58 -1.89
N ILE A 117 -18.22 25.90 -0.64
CA ILE A 117 -18.51 27.28 -0.23
C ILE A 117 -17.26 28.15 -0.33
N ILE A 118 -16.11 27.66 0.15
CA ILE A 118 -14.82 28.37 0.04
C ILE A 118 -14.43 28.60 -1.41
N SER A 119 -14.67 27.63 -2.29
CA SER A 119 -14.40 27.74 -3.72
C SER A 119 -15.19 28.89 -4.36
N ILE A 120 -16.48 29.02 -4.03
CA ILE A 120 -17.35 30.08 -4.55
C ILE A 120 -16.88 31.46 -4.05
N PHE A 121 -16.52 31.57 -2.77
CA PHE A 121 -16.03 32.84 -2.22
C PHE A 121 -14.66 33.24 -2.79
N SER A 122 -13.76 32.28 -2.93
CA SER A 122 -12.42 32.49 -3.49
C SER A 122 -12.44 32.84 -4.99
N PHE A 123 -13.54 32.55 -5.71
CA PHE A 123 -13.69 32.89 -7.12
C PHE A 123 -13.57 34.39 -7.39
N PHE A 124 -14.04 35.22 -6.45
CA PHE A 124 -13.98 36.69 -6.55
C PHE A 124 -12.60 37.28 -6.22
N ILE A 125 -11.72 36.51 -5.58
CA ILE A 125 -10.38 36.96 -5.16
C ILE A 125 -9.33 36.49 -6.17
N ASN A 126 -9.26 35.18 -6.40
CA ASN A 126 -8.26 34.60 -7.29
C ASN A 126 -8.79 33.29 -7.90
N LYS A 127 -8.79 33.24 -9.24
CA LYS A 127 -9.31 32.09 -9.99
C LYS A 127 -8.48 30.82 -9.75
N ASN A 128 -7.19 30.95 -9.48
CA ASN A 128 -6.32 29.80 -9.18
C ASN A 128 -6.61 29.19 -7.80
N THR A 129 -6.88 30.02 -6.79
CA THR A 129 -7.21 29.51 -5.45
C THR A 129 -8.62 28.89 -5.44
N SER A 130 -9.57 29.50 -6.15
CA SER A 130 -10.91 28.93 -6.36
C SER A 130 -10.83 27.55 -7.01
N ASN A 131 -10.07 27.40 -8.10
CA ASN A 131 -9.90 26.11 -8.78
C ASN A 131 -9.25 25.05 -7.89
N PHE A 132 -8.30 25.43 -7.02
CA PHE A 132 -7.70 24.50 -6.04
C PHE A 132 -8.75 23.98 -5.05
N PHE A 133 -9.55 24.87 -4.44
CA PHE A 133 -10.60 24.47 -3.51
C PHE A 133 -11.73 23.70 -4.19
N LEU A 134 -12.08 24.04 -5.44
CA LEU A 134 -13.03 23.28 -6.24
C LEU A 134 -12.53 21.86 -6.50
N SER A 135 -11.25 21.72 -6.86
CA SER A 135 -10.62 20.41 -7.10
C SER A 135 -10.64 19.55 -5.83
N LEU A 136 -10.36 20.16 -4.68
CA LEU A 136 -10.43 19.46 -3.39
C LEU A 136 -11.87 19.04 -3.05
N ALA A 137 -12.86 19.91 -3.29
CA ALA A 137 -14.27 19.59 -3.09
C ALA A 137 -14.75 18.44 -3.99
N LEU A 138 -14.39 18.46 -5.28
CA LEU A 138 -14.71 17.40 -6.23
C LEU A 138 -14.03 16.07 -5.86
N LEU A 139 -12.79 16.11 -5.39
CA LEU A 139 -12.06 14.92 -4.91
C LEU A 139 -12.77 14.29 -3.70
N LEU A 140 -13.12 15.09 -2.70
CA LEU A 140 -13.84 14.64 -1.50
C LEU A 140 -15.25 14.11 -1.84
N PHE A 141 -15.95 14.76 -2.77
CA PHE A 141 -17.24 14.29 -3.28
C PHE A 141 -17.12 12.94 -3.99
N GLY A 142 -16.12 12.79 -4.85
CA GLY A 142 -15.81 11.54 -5.55
C GLY A 142 -15.49 10.39 -4.59
N LEU A 143 -14.67 10.66 -3.55
CA LEU A 143 -14.39 9.71 -2.48
C LEU A 143 -15.68 9.24 -1.79
N GLY A 144 -16.62 10.14 -1.52
CA GLY A 144 -17.87 9.75 -0.88
C GLY A 144 -18.78 8.88 -1.76
N LEU A 145 -18.85 9.17 -3.06
CA LEU A 145 -19.56 8.31 -4.02
C LEU A 145 -18.97 6.90 -4.09
N MET A 146 -17.64 6.78 -4.05
CA MET A 146 -16.95 5.49 -3.99
C MET A 146 -17.27 4.74 -2.68
N GLY A 147 -17.32 5.45 -1.54
CA GLY A 147 -17.74 4.90 -0.26
C GLY A 147 -19.18 4.36 -0.27
N ILE A 148 -20.10 5.05 -0.94
CA ILE A 148 -21.49 4.59 -1.11
C ILE A 148 -21.55 3.32 -1.98
N SER A 149 -20.79 3.28 -3.09
CA SER A 149 -20.77 2.14 -4.00
C SER A 149 -20.22 0.87 -3.32
N THR A 150 -19.16 0.99 -2.53
CA THR A 150 -18.61 -0.15 -1.78
C THR A 150 -19.59 -0.67 -0.73
N LYS A 151 -20.27 0.20 0.01
CA LYS A 151 -21.34 -0.19 0.96
C LYS A 151 -22.51 -0.90 0.27
N PHE A 152 -22.83 -0.54 -0.98
CA PHE A 152 -23.88 -1.19 -1.75
C PHE A 152 -23.49 -2.64 -2.12
N ILE A 153 -22.23 -2.87 -2.51
CA ILE A 153 -21.70 -4.22 -2.81
C ILE A 153 -21.80 -5.13 -1.59
N PHE A 154 -21.36 -4.67 -0.41
CA PHE A 154 -21.44 -5.46 0.83
C PHE A 154 -22.86 -5.70 1.37
N LYS A 155 -23.88 -5.04 0.80
CA LYS A 155 -25.29 -5.21 1.17
C LYS A 155 -26.05 -6.13 0.22
N LEU A 156 -25.40 -6.54 -0.87
CA LEU A 156 -25.91 -7.47 -1.88
C LEU A 156 -25.45 -8.93 -1.64
N ASP A 157 -24.49 -9.14 -0.73
CA ASP A 157 -24.09 -10.45 -0.19
C ASP A 157 -24.79 -10.72 1.17
#